data_AF-A0A0P9CPR2-F1
#
_entry.id   AF-A0A0P9CPR2-F1
#
_cell.length_a   1.000
_cell.length_b   1.000
_cell.length_c   1.000
_cell.angle_alpha   90.00
_cell.angle_beta   90.00
_cell.angle_gamma   90.00
#
_symmetry.space_group_name_H-M   'P 1'
#
loop_
_entity.id
_entity.type
_entity.pdbx_description
1 polymer ?
#
loop_
_entity_poly.entity_id
_entity_poly.type
_entity_poly.pdbx_seq_one_letter_code
_entity_poly.pdbx_strand_id
1 'polypeptide(L)'
;AIGNKNGDQTIRITIGTLPARIGIATISFKVRIKNPVPASITQVSNQGVVSGDFPSLATDDPDTLPLGDPTITPIRLDPAISADKTVSLAVDADNDGRVTPGDTLQYRVIITSRGNIPALALVYTDTPDPNTTLVPGSVSTSLGSVQNGNAGTPPVRVAIGDLPPGAN
;
A
#
# COMPACT_ATOMS: atom_id res chain seq x y z
N ALA A 1 10.18 -20.84 25.88
CA ALA A 1 9.65 -19.53 25.42
C ALA A 1 8.23 -19.73 24.93
N ILE A 2 7.35 -18.76 25.19
CA ILE A 2 5.99 -18.69 24.62
C ILE A 2 5.89 -17.43 23.76
N GLY A 3 4.93 -17.38 22.83
CA GLY A 3 4.72 -16.18 22.01
C GLY A 3 5.33 -16.19 20.60
N ASN A 4 5.75 -17.36 20.10
CA ASN A 4 6.42 -17.49 18.80
C ASN A 4 5.53 -18.17 17.74
N LYS A 5 4.20 -18.18 17.94
CA LYS A 5 3.23 -18.64 16.95
C LYS A 5 2.65 -17.44 16.20
N ASN A 6 2.12 -17.70 15.00
CA ASN A 6 1.46 -16.67 14.21
C ASN A 6 0.27 -16.08 14.99
N GLY A 7 0.23 -14.75 15.13
CA GLY A 7 -0.82 -14.03 15.86
C GLY A 7 -0.54 -13.78 17.34
N ASP A 8 0.55 -14.32 17.91
CA ASP A 8 0.94 -14.01 19.28
C ASP A 8 1.35 -12.54 19.41
N GLN A 9 0.80 -11.85 20.42
CA GLN A 9 1.06 -10.43 20.66
C GLN A 9 2.08 -10.18 21.76
N THR A 10 2.53 -11.24 22.44
CA THR A 10 3.51 -11.15 23.52
C THR A 10 4.51 -12.29 23.40
N ILE A 11 5.78 -11.97 23.57
CA ILE A 11 6.87 -12.96 23.67
C ILE A 11 7.29 -13.02 25.13
N ARG A 12 7.41 -14.22 25.70
CA ARG A 12 8.03 -14.42 27.01
C ARG A 12 9.12 -15.49 26.93
N ILE A 13 10.30 -15.13 27.43
CA ILE A 13 11.49 -15.96 27.45
C ILE A 13 12.00 -16.03 28.88
N THR A 14 12.20 -17.25 29.38
CA THR A 14 12.90 -17.48 30.65
C THR A 14 14.39 -17.60 30.35
N ILE A 15 15.20 -16.69 30.89
CA ILE A 15 16.65 -16.63 30.65
C ILE A 15 17.42 -17.56 31.62
N GLY A 16 16.86 -17.84 32.80
CA GLY A 16 17.55 -18.57 33.88
C GLY A 16 18.45 -17.66 34.70
N THR A 17 19.48 -18.21 35.35
CA THR A 17 20.44 -17.44 36.16
C THR A 17 21.57 -16.91 35.27
N LEU A 18 21.87 -15.61 35.39
CA LEU A 18 23.05 -15.00 34.80
C LEU A 18 24.19 -14.94 35.83
N PRO A 19 25.42 -15.35 35.47
CA PRO A 19 26.59 -15.16 36.34
C PRO A 19 26.77 -13.70 36.73
N ALA A 20 27.07 -13.44 38.00
CA ALA A 20 27.25 -12.08 38.51
C ALA A 20 28.35 -11.34 37.72
N ARG A 21 28.09 -10.06 37.39
CA ARG A 21 29.00 -9.10 36.74
C ARG A 21 29.40 -9.39 35.29
N ILE A 22 29.36 -10.64 34.83
CA ILE A 22 29.82 -11.02 33.48
C ILE A 22 28.75 -11.73 32.64
N GLY A 23 27.62 -12.12 33.23
CA GLY A 23 26.55 -12.80 32.52
C GLY A 23 25.87 -11.87 31.51
N ILE A 24 25.83 -12.30 30.26
CA ILE A 24 25.14 -11.61 29.17
C ILE A 24 24.15 -12.60 28.55
N ALA A 25 22.92 -12.17 28.33
CA ALA A 25 21.96 -12.86 27.48
C ALA A 25 21.53 -11.93 26.35
N THR A 26 21.49 -12.47 25.13
CA THR A 26 21.01 -11.76 23.95
C THR A 26 19.71 -12.39 23.49
N ILE A 27 18.70 -11.55 23.26
CA ILE A 27 17.40 -11.94 22.74
C ILE A 27 17.23 -11.31 21.36
N SER A 28 16.75 -12.08 20.39
CA SER A 28 16.42 -11.57 19.06
C SER A 28 15.08 -12.12 18.60
N PHE A 29 14.27 -11.26 18.00
CA PHE A 29 13.00 -11.62 17.38
C PHE A 29 12.73 -10.68 16.20
N LYS A 30 11.79 -11.06 15.34
CA LYS A 30 11.39 -10.26 14.16
C LYS A 30 9.90 -10.01 14.24
N VAL A 31 9.50 -8.79 13.89
CA VAL A 31 8.09 -8.40 13.69
C VAL A 31 7.90 -7.96 12.25
N ARG A 32 6.69 -8.13 11.73
CA ARG A 32 6.30 -7.63 10.40
C ARG A 32 5.36 -6.44 10.60
N ILE A 33 5.71 -5.30 10.02
CA ILE A 33 4.79 -4.16 9.92
C ILE A 33 3.56 -4.60 9.12
N LYS A 34 2.35 -4.33 9.63
CA LYS A 34 1.10 -4.65 8.94
C LYS A 34 1.06 -3.93 7.59
N ASN A 35 0.47 -4.55 6.57
CA ASN A 35 0.27 -3.92 5.27
C ASN A 35 -1.18 -4.17 4.82
N PRO A 36 -2.01 -3.13 4.66
CA PRO A 36 -1.69 -1.72 4.85
C PRO A 36 -1.51 -1.33 6.33
N VAL A 37 -0.72 -0.28 6.58
CA VAL A 37 -0.75 0.47 7.85
C VAL A 37 -1.74 1.64 7.67
N PRO A 38 -2.63 1.93 8.63
CA PRO A 38 -3.45 3.13 8.57
C PRO A 38 -2.60 4.40 8.44
N ALA A 39 -3.00 5.34 7.58
CA ALA A 39 -2.26 6.57 7.31
C ALA A 39 -1.99 7.45 8.55
N SER A 40 -2.79 7.30 9.60
CA SER A 40 -2.62 8.00 10.88
C SER A 40 -1.46 7.47 11.73
N ILE A 41 -0.90 6.30 11.38
CA ILE A 41 0.21 5.68 12.11
C ILE A 41 1.51 5.98 11.37
N THR A 42 2.30 6.90 11.93
CA THR A 42 3.59 7.36 11.39
C THR A 42 4.79 6.65 12.02
N GLN A 43 4.57 5.83 13.05
CA GLN A 43 5.63 5.15 13.79
C GLN A 43 5.08 3.92 14.53
N VAL A 44 5.97 3.01 14.88
CA VAL A 44 5.70 1.91 15.82
C VAL A 44 6.60 2.02 17.04
N SER A 45 6.14 1.45 18.15
CA SER A 45 6.82 1.47 19.43
C SER A 45 6.90 0.05 19.99
N ASN A 46 8.05 -0.31 20.57
CA ASN A 46 8.22 -1.60 21.24
C ASN A 46 8.94 -1.43 22.58
N GLN A 47 8.31 -1.91 23.66
CA GLN A 47 8.86 -1.90 25.02
C GLN A 47 9.03 -3.33 25.53
N GLY A 48 10.24 -3.70 25.95
CA GLY A 48 10.49 -4.91 26.72
C GLY A 48 10.42 -4.66 28.22
N VAL A 49 10.18 -5.72 28.99
CA VAL A 49 10.30 -5.72 30.45
C VAL A 49 11.13 -6.93 30.87
N VAL A 50 12.15 -6.70 31.68
CA VAL A 50 12.96 -7.72 32.36
C VAL A 50 12.47 -7.83 33.79
N SER A 51 12.24 -9.06 34.26
CA SER A 51 11.83 -9.33 35.65
C SER A 51 12.61 -10.51 36.20
N GLY A 52 12.80 -10.54 37.52
CA GLY A 52 13.59 -11.55 38.21
C GLY A 52 13.39 -11.45 39.72
N ASP A 53 14.46 -11.73 40.48
CA ASP A 53 14.55 -11.51 41.93
C ASP A 53 14.79 -10.03 42.30
N PHE A 54 14.57 -9.12 41.34
CA PHE A 54 14.68 -7.67 41.44
C PHE A 54 13.42 -7.00 40.84
N PRO A 55 13.16 -5.71 41.14
CA PRO A 55 12.03 -4.99 40.56
C PRO A 55 12.07 -5.03 39.03
N SER A 56 10.90 -5.23 38.40
CA SER A 56 10.80 -5.23 36.94
C SER A 56 11.39 -3.95 36.33
N LEU A 57 12.19 -4.13 35.28
CA LEU A 57 12.88 -3.06 34.57
C LEU A 57 12.42 -3.00 33.12
N ALA A 58 11.99 -1.83 32.66
CA ALA A 58 11.74 -1.58 31.25
C ALA A 58 13.07 -1.55 30.46
N THR A 59 13.08 -2.08 29.24
CA THR A 59 14.19 -1.83 28.31
C THR A 59 14.33 -0.34 27.99
N ASP A 60 15.50 0.08 27.52
CA ASP A 60 15.85 1.46 27.24
C ASP A 60 16.14 1.63 25.74
N ASP A 61 15.74 2.76 25.14
CA ASP A 61 16.23 3.16 23.82
C ASP A 61 17.56 3.92 23.97
N PRO A 62 18.71 3.33 23.58
CA PRO A 62 20.01 3.98 23.79
C PRO A 62 20.20 5.25 22.95
N ASP A 63 19.32 5.51 21.98
CA ASP A 63 19.39 6.69 21.10
C ASP A 63 18.63 7.90 21.67
N THR A 64 17.93 7.76 22.81
CA THR A 64 17.18 8.85 23.47
C THR A 64 17.70 9.13 24.89
N LEU A 65 17.27 10.26 25.47
CA LEU A 65 17.67 10.66 26.82
C LEU A 65 16.81 10.07 27.96
N PRO A 66 15.48 9.94 27.83
CA PRO A 66 14.65 9.40 28.91
C PRO A 66 14.96 7.92 29.17
N LEU A 67 15.32 7.57 30.41
CA LEU A 67 15.60 6.18 30.75
C LEU A 67 14.33 5.33 30.83
N GLY A 68 14.41 4.09 30.33
CA GLY A 68 13.35 3.09 30.38
C GLY A 68 12.18 3.40 29.45
N ASP A 69 12.45 4.10 28.36
CA ASP A 69 11.49 4.44 27.33
C ASP A 69 11.48 3.39 26.19
N PRO A 70 10.42 3.38 25.36
CA PRO A 70 10.31 2.39 24.30
C PRO A 70 11.12 2.80 23.09
N THR A 71 11.70 1.83 22.40
CA THR A 71 12.31 2.06 21.09
C THR A 71 11.23 2.45 20.07
N ILE A 72 11.37 3.63 19.47
CA ILE A 72 10.45 4.16 18.46
C ILE A 72 11.05 3.99 17.06
N THR A 73 10.32 3.34 16.15
CA THR A 73 10.71 3.20 14.75
C THR A 73 9.76 3.98 13.84
N PRO A 74 10.23 5.03 13.15
CA PRO A 74 9.44 5.75 12.17
C PRO A 74 9.02 4.86 11.00
N ILE A 75 7.79 5.04 10.51
CA ILE A 75 7.29 4.42 9.28
C ILE A 75 7.36 5.45 8.16
N ARG A 76 8.00 5.07 7.04
CA ARG A 76 7.97 5.88 5.83
C ARG A 76 6.57 5.86 5.21
N LEU A 77 6.02 7.04 4.97
CA LEU A 77 4.72 7.25 4.35
C LEU A 77 4.90 7.72 2.91
N ASP A 78 4.47 6.91 1.93
CA ASP A 78 4.54 7.25 0.51
C ASP A 78 3.22 6.90 -0.21
N PRO A 79 2.74 7.77 -1.12
CA PRO A 79 1.70 7.36 -2.06
C PRO A 79 2.32 6.40 -3.07
N ALA A 80 1.59 5.35 -3.43
CA ALA A 80 1.98 4.44 -4.49
C ALA A 80 0.73 4.05 -5.28
N ILE A 81 0.84 3.99 -6.60
CA ILE A 81 -0.25 3.67 -7.52
C ILE A 81 0.19 2.56 -8.46
N SER A 82 -0.72 1.63 -8.78
CA SER A 82 -0.60 0.74 -9.94
C SER A 82 -1.71 1.03 -10.94
N ALA A 83 -1.42 0.92 -12.23
CA ALA A 83 -2.40 1.12 -13.29
C ALA A 83 -2.29 0.01 -14.34
N ASP A 84 -3.39 -0.71 -14.57
CA ASP A 84 -3.47 -1.83 -15.53
C ASP A 84 -4.46 -1.48 -16.64
N LYS A 85 -4.04 -1.63 -17.91
CA LYS A 85 -4.88 -1.39 -19.08
C LYS A 85 -5.11 -2.70 -19.83
N THR A 86 -6.37 -2.99 -20.13
CA THR A 86 -6.82 -4.19 -20.85
C THR A 86 -7.70 -3.78 -22.04
N VAL A 87 -7.87 -4.68 -23.00
CA VAL A 87 -8.65 -4.45 -24.22
C VAL A 87 -9.54 -5.66 -24.50
N SER A 88 -10.73 -5.41 -25.04
CA SER A 88 -11.68 -6.40 -25.53
C SER A 88 -12.35 -5.93 -26.82
N LEU A 89 -12.74 -6.85 -27.68
CA LEU A 89 -13.64 -6.56 -28.81
C LEU A 89 -15.02 -6.21 -28.27
N ALA A 90 -15.50 -5.00 -28.55
CA ALA A 90 -16.77 -4.48 -28.04
C ALA A 90 -17.88 -4.60 -29.07
N VAL A 91 -17.58 -4.25 -30.33
CA VAL A 91 -18.47 -4.44 -31.47
C VAL A 91 -17.65 -5.08 -32.57
N ASP A 92 -18.07 -6.27 -32.96
CA ASP A 92 -17.60 -7.02 -34.11
C ASP A 92 -18.50 -6.65 -35.29
N ALA A 93 -17.97 -5.87 -36.24
CA ALA A 93 -18.77 -5.29 -37.32
C ALA A 93 -19.08 -6.31 -38.43
N ASP A 94 -18.21 -7.30 -38.62
CA ASP A 94 -18.34 -8.33 -39.65
C ASP A 94 -18.74 -9.72 -39.11
N ASN A 95 -18.80 -9.87 -37.78
CA ASN A 95 -19.13 -11.09 -37.03
C ASN A 95 -18.15 -12.25 -37.27
N ASP A 96 -16.87 -11.97 -37.52
CA ASP A 96 -15.84 -12.99 -37.74
C ASP A 96 -15.11 -13.45 -36.46
N GLY A 97 -15.36 -12.78 -35.33
CA GLY A 97 -14.80 -13.07 -34.02
C GLY A 97 -13.32 -12.67 -33.87
N ARG A 98 -12.76 -11.89 -34.80
CA ARG A 98 -11.40 -11.36 -34.77
C ARG A 98 -11.46 -9.84 -34.67
N VAL A 99 -10.29 -9.21 -34.58
CA VAL A 99 -10.18 -7.75 -34.65
C VAL A 99 -9.80 -7.40 -36.08
N THR A 100 -10.73 -6.81 -36.81
CA THR A 100 -10.58 -6.39 -38.21
C THR A 100 -10.93 -4.90 -38.39
N PRO A 101 -10.57 -4.28 -39.52
CA PRO A 101 -10.94 -2.90 -39.78
C PRO A 101 -12.46 -2.69 -39.78
N GLY A 102 -12.94 -1.77 -38.94
CA GLY A 102 -14.36 -1.48 -38.76
C GLY A 102 -14.89 -1.82 -37.37
N ASP A 103 -14.17 -2.67 -36.64
CA ASP A 103 -14.51 -3.08 -35.28
C ASP A 103 -14.31 -1.96 -34.25
N THR A 104 -15.00 -2.11 -33.13
CA THR A 104 -14.82 -1.25 -31.96
C THR A 104 -14.15 -2.02 -30.84
N LEU A 105 -13.02 -1.50 -30.36
CA LEU A 105 -12.32 -2.00 -29.18
C LEU A 105 -12.76 -1.22 -27.94
N GLN A 106 -12.95 -1.92 -26.82
CA GLN A 106 -13.16 -1.32 -25.51
C GLN A 106 -11.89 -1.48 -24.68
N TYR A 107 -11.32 -0.35 -24.27
CA TYR A 107 -10.22 -0.32 -23.31
C TYR A 107 -10.75 -0.14 -21.88
N ARG A 108 -10.20 -0.91 -20.94
CA ARG A 108 -10.51 -0.79 -19.52
C ARG A 108 -9.23 -0.57 -18.72
N VAL A 109 -9.22 0.49 -17.92
CA VAL A 109 -8.09 0.89 -17.08
C VAL A 109 -8.50 0.75 -15.63
N ILE A 110 -7.70 0.05 -14.84
CA ILE A 110 -7.88 -0.09 -13.39
C ILE A 110 -6.71 0.63 -12.73
N ILE A 111 -7.01 1.62 -11.87
CA ILE A 111 -6.01 2.35 -11.09
C ILE A 111 -6.22 2.00 -9.63
N THR A 112 -5.18 1.54 -8.95
CA THR A 112 -5.25 1.05 -7.56
C THR A 112 -4.26 1.80 -6.68
N SER A 113 -4.72 2.22 -5.50
CA SER A 113 -3.83 2.76 -4.47
C SER A 113 -3.11 1.65 -3.71
N ARG A 114 -1.79 1.64 -3.81
CA ARG A 114 -0.86 0.71 -3.15
C ARG A 114 -0.09 1.34 -1.98
N GLY A 115 -0.15 2.67 -1.85
CA GLY A 115 0.54 3.43 -0.82
C GLY A 115 -0.14 3.33 0.54
N ASN A 116 0.55 3.84 1.57
CA ASN A 116 0.03 3.97 2.94
C ASN A 116 -0.44 5.39 3.28
N ILE A 117 -0.33 6.33 2.34
CA ILE A 117 -1.00 7.64 2.36
C ILE A 117 -1.77 7.89 1.06
N PRO A 118 -2.77 8.80 1.07
CA PRO A 118 -3.55 9.12 -0.13
C PRO A 118 -2.67 9.61 -1.28
N ALA A 119 -2.98 9.17 -2.49
CA ALA A 119 -2.47 9.81 -3.70
C ALA A 119 -3.40 10.95 -4.06
N LEU A 120 -2.86 12.17 -4.15
CA LEU A 120 -3.67 13.38 -4.33
C LEU A 120 -3.70 13.83 -5.80
N ALA A 121 -4.80 14.46 -6.19
CA ALA A 121 -4.95 15.13 -7.48
C ALA A 121 -4.59 14.27 -8.72
N LEU A 122 -4.96 12.99 -8.70
CA LEU A 122 -4.68 12.06 -9.79
C LEU A 122 -5.41 12.46 -11.07
N VAL A 123 -4.69 12.36 -12.19
CA VAL A 123 -5.20 12.58 -13.55
C VAL A 123 -4.76 11.42 -14.43
N TYR A 124 -5.72 10.83 -15.14
CA TYR A 124 -5.45 9.88 -16.21
C TYR A 124 -5.49 10.59 -17.57
N THR A 125 -4.49 10.33 -18.41
CA THR A 125 -4.42 10.83 -19.79
C THR A 125 -4.01 9.69 -20.71
N ASP A 126 -4.66 9.59 -21.87
CA ASP A 126 -4.41 8.53 -22.84
C ASP A 126 -4.73 8.98 -24.25
N THR A 127 -3.87 8.64 -25.20
CA THR A 127 -4.03 8.98 -26.61
C THR A 127 -4.15 7.67 -27.39
N PRO A 128 -5.35 7.33 -27.91
CA PRO A 128 -5.53 6.17 -28.78
C PRO A 128 -4.61 6.22 -30.01
N ASP A 129 -4.33 5.05 -30.58
CA ASP A 129 -3.49 4.93 -31.77
C ASP A 129 -4.07 5.77 -32.94
N PRO A 130 -3.25 6.45 -33.76
CA PRO A 130 -3.74 7.26 -34.87
C PRO A 130 -4.57 6.50 -35.92
N ASN A 131 -4.44 5.19 -36.01
CA ASN A 131 -5.25 4.33 -36.90
C ASN A 131 -6.59 3.92 -36.26
N THR A 132 -6.93 4.47 -35.11
CA THR A 132 -8.21 4.30 -34.43
C THR A 132 -8.94 5.63 -34.34
N THR A 133 -10.27 5.57 -34.25
CA THR A 133 -11.10 6.76 -33.96
C THR A 133 -11.73 6.59 -32.59
N LEU A 134 -11.58 7.59 -31.72
CA LEU A 134 -12.23 7.57 -30.40
C LEU A 134 -13.74 7.75 -30.58
N VAL A 135 -14.52 6.80 -30.06
CA VAL A 135 -15.98 6.86 -30.14
C VAL A 135 -16.51 7.97 -29.21
N PRO A 136 -17.24 8.98 -29.72
CA PRO A 136 -17.83 10.03 -28.87
C PRO A 136 -18.75 9.44 -27.78
N GLY A 137 -18.73 10.04 -26.59
CA GLY A 137 -19.53 9.59 -25.44
C GLY A 137 -19.11 8.26 -24.80
N SER A 138 -18.06 7.59 -25.30
CA SER A 138 -17.61 6.28 -24.78
C SER A 138 -16.76 6.35 -23.50
N VAL A 139 -16.18 7.51 -23.18
CA VAL A 139 -15.34 7.67 -22.01
C VAL A 139 -16.22 7.78 -20.77
N SER A 140 -15.97 6.90 -19.81
CA SER A 140 -16.62 6.91 -18.50
C SER A 140 -15.60 6.67 -17.39
N THR A 141 -15.95 7.04 -16.17
CA THR A 141 -15.13 6.79 -14.97
C THR A 141 -16.04 6.43 -13.80
N SER A 142 -15.57 5.54 -12.92
CA SER A 142 -16.24 5.24 -11.65
C SER A 142 -15.89 6.25 -10.55
N LEU A 143 -14.81 7.02 -10.73
CA LEU A 143 -14.33 8.01 -9.76
C LEU A 143 -13.87 9.29 -10.46
N GLY A 144 -14.19 10.44 -9.88
CA GLY A 144 -13.84 11.74 -10.43
C GLY A 144 -14.71 12.14 -11.63
N SER A 145 -14.13 12.82 -12.61
CA SER A 145 -14.85 13.35 -13.77
C SER A 145 -14.06 13.24 -15.07
N VAL A 146 -14.78 12.96 -16.17
CA VAL A 146 -14.22 12.99 -17.52
C VAL A 146 -14.07 14.45 -17.95
N GLN A 147 -12.86 14.85 -18.32
CA GLN A 147 -12.52 16.22 -18.71
C GLN A 147 -12.29 16.37 -20.21
N ASN A 148 -11.91 15.29 -20.91
CA ASN A 148 -11.82 15.27 -22.38
C ASN A 148 -12.06 13.86 -22.95
N GLY A 149 -12.34 13.79 -24.25
CA GLY A 149 -12.46 12.55 -25.03
C GLY A 149 -13.89 12.26 -25.49
N ASN A 150 -14.91 12.70 -24.75
CA ASN A 150 -16.31 12.42 -25.12
C ASN A 150 -16.81 13.19 -26.35
N ALA A 151 -16.06 14.18 -26.84
CA ALA A 151 -16.30 14.81 -28.14
C ALA A 151 -15.75 13.96 -29.33
N GLY A 152 -15.17 12.78 -29.07
CA GLY A 152 -14.49 11.95 -30.08
C GLY A 152 -13.06 12.40 -30.39
N THR A 153 -12.56 13.42 -29.69
CA THR A 153 -11.23 14.00 -29.92
C THR A 153 -10.26 13.61 -28.81
N PRO A 154 -9.19 12.85 -29.12
CA PRO A 154 -8.10 12.57 -28.18
C PRO A 154 -7.38 13.84 -27.68
N PRO A 155 -6.67 13.79 -26.54
CA PRO A 155 -6.52 12.64 -25.65
C PRO A 155 -7.74 12.43 -24.74
N VAL A 156 -8.01 11.20 -24.33
CA VAL A 156 -8.87 10.94 -23.17
C VAL A 156 -8.23 11.57 -21.95
N ARG A 157 -8.99 12.35 -21.17
CA ARG A 157 -8.51 12.94 -19.91
C ARG A 157 -9.56 12.80 -18.82
N VAL A 158 -9.17 12.25 -17.68
CA VAL A 158 -10.03 12.05 -16.51
C VAL A 158 -9.33 12.63 -15.28
N ALA A 159 -9.99 13.55 -14.58
CA ALA A 159 -9.56 13.96 -13.25
C ALA A 159 -10.15 12.97 -12.24
N ILE A 160 -9.31 12.12 -11.66
CA ILE A 160 -9.72 11.11 -10.68
C ILE A 160 -9.86 11.76 -9.30
N GLY A 161 -9.02 12.74 -8.99
CA GLY A 161 -8.97 13.38 -7.68
C GLY A 161 -8.11 12.58 -6.70
N ASP A 162 -8.50 12.56 -5.44
CA ASP A 162 -7.73 11.90 -4.39
C ASP A 162 -8.14 10.43 -4.26
N LEU A 163 -7.15 9.55 -4.13
CA LEU A 163 -7.36 8.12 -3.94
C LEU A 163 -6.74 7.67 -2.60
N PRO A 164 -7.57 7.31 -1.59
CA PRO A 164 -7.06 6.90 -0.28
C PRO A 164 -6.36 5.53 -0.36
N PRO A 165 -5.52 5.19 0.64
CA PRO A 165 -4.88 3.88 0.74
C PRO A 165 -5.91 2.74 0.70
N GLY A 166 -5.66 1.72 -0.14
CA GLY A 166 -6.47 0.51 -0.17
C GLY A 166 -7.90 0.67 -0.71
N ALA A 167 -8.23 1.81 -1.35
CA ALA A 167 -9.46 1.92 -2.12
C ALA A 167 -9.42 0.94 -3.31
N ASN A 168 -10.38 0.00 -3.32
CA ASN A 168 -10.70 -0.88 -4.45
C ASN A 168 -12.09 -0.52 -4.98
#